data_AF-A0A9N8D8Z9-F1
#
_entry.id   AF-A0A9N8D8Z9-F1
#
_cell.length_a   1.000
_cell.length_b   1.000
_cell.length_c   1.000
_cell.angle_alpha   90.00
_cell.angle_beta   90.00
_cell.angle_gamma   90.00
#
_symmetry.space_group_name_H-M   'P 1'
#
loop_
_entity.id
_entity.type
_entity.pdbx_description
1 polymer ?
#
loop_
_entity_poly.entity_id
_entity_poly.type
_entity_poly.pdbx_seq_one_letter_code
_entity_poly.pdbx_strand_id
1 'polypeptide(L)'
;MTAKVSSQEQIQKQKRLADLEAKAVAEAKASADASFRPSPSLLNASSAEALMSQVDGPSLGTYEGKESVYVGRAVPVAAGGKLEVPIQVTSPGSVVEYFIEIKTYDLAVSITAERDEGVTIVKKTSRVDSTQSPLTQKFLVGTVPCLVNFKFDNEFSWMREKVLSYKITVTPPSKDSLASGRRRRAKACIQAVEDDMKSAEQRLEAATQQKTSLAKNIEKLSKELEEKKKSLQGCQKEEDWLKQRVALRKDQQKLLTTRLTNGWPDEGK
;
A
#
# COMPACT_ATOMS: atom_id res chain seq x y z
N MET A 1 36.42 28.58 -46.47
CA MET A 1 34.96 28.42 -46.56
C MET A 1 34.44 27.10 -45.97
N THR A 2 35.15 26.46 -45.03
CA THR A 2 34.85 25.10 -44.52
C THR A 2 34.19 25.04 -43.14
N ALA A 3 34.04 26.17 -42.42
CA ALA A 3 33.54 26.17 -41.03
C ALA A 3 32.01 26.18 -40.87
N LYS A 4 31.23 26.55 -41.91
CA LYS A 4 29.76 26.66 -41.81
C LYS A 4 29.01 25.31 -41.92
N VAL A 5 29.61 24.32 -42.61
CA VAL A 5 28.99 22.99 -42.82
C VAL A 5 28.96 22.19 -41.50
N SER A 6 30.02 22.28 -40.70
CA SER A 6 30.13 21.59 -39.41
C SER A 6 29.08 22.01 -38.37
N SER A 7 28.58 23.25 -38.42
CA SER A 7 27.62 23.77 -37.44
C SER A 7 26.19 23.31 -37.74
N GLN A 8 25.80 23.23 -39.02
CA GLN A 8 24.46 22.77 -39.40
C GLN A 8 24.27 21.26 -39.16
N GLU A 9 25.30 20.45 -39.42
CA GLU A 9 25.26 19.01 -39.12
C GLU A 9 25.18 18.73 -37.60
N GLN A 10 25.88 19.52 -36.78
CA GLN A 10 25.78 19.44 -35.33
C GLN A 10 24.38 19.82 -34.83
N ILE A 11 23.77 20.87 -35.37
CA ILE A 11 22.40 21.28 -35.03
C ILE A 11 21.39 20.21 -35.44
N GLN A 12 21.51 19.64 -36.65
CA GLN A 12 20.63 18.54 -37.07
C GLN A 12 20.79 17.29 -36.21
N LYS A 13 22.04 16.94 -35.84
CA LYS A 13 22.31 15.80 -34.96
C LYS A 13 21.72 16.02 -33.57
N GLN A 14 21.86 17.21 -33.00
CA GLN A 14 21.25 17.58 -31.72
C GLN A 14 19.72 17.53 -31.80
N LYS A 15 19.12 18.05 -32.86
CA LYS A 15 17.67 18.01 -33.07
C LYS A 15 17.16 16.56 -33.15
N ARG A 16 17.84 15.71 -33.92
CA ARG A 16 17.49 14.28 -34.03
C ARG A 16 17.61 13.54 -32.70
N LEU A 17 18.64 13.86 -31.90
CA LEU A 17 18.79 13.30 -30.56
C LEU A 17 17.65 13.75 -29.64
N ALA A 18 17.31 15.04 -29.65
CA ALA A 18 16.18 15.57 -28.88
C ALA A 18 14.85 14.91 -29.29
N ASP A 19 14.62 14.69 -30.59
CA ASP A 19 13.41 14.02 -31.09
C ASP A 19 13.33 12.55 -30.62
N LEU A 20 14.46 11.83 -30.65
CA LEU A 20 14.53 10.45 -30.15
C LEU A 20 14.28 10.37 -28.65
N GLU A 21 14.82 11.31 -27.89
CA GLU A 21 14.60 11.40 -26.45
C GLU A 21 13.16 11.75 -26.10
N ALA A 22 12.56 12.71 -26.82
CA ALA A 22 11.15 13.04 -26.66
C ALA A 22 10.25 11.83 -26.94
N LYS A 23 10.57 11.05 -27.98
CA LYS A 23 9.88 9.80 -28.30
C LYS A 23 10.03 8.75 -27.20
N ALA A 24 11.26 8.54 -26.71
CA ALA A 24 11.52 7.59 -25.62
C ALA A 24 10.78 7.98 -24.33
N VAL A 25 10.75 9.27 -23.99
CA VAL A 25 10.00 9.80 -22.85
C VAL A 25 8.49 9.60 -23.05
N ALA A 26 7.97 9.85 -24.25
CA ALA A 26 6.55 9.65 -24.56
C ALA A 26 6.14 8.17 -24.46
N GLU A 27 7.00 7.27 -24.93
CA GLU A 27 6.79 5.82 -24.83
C GLU A 27 6.87 5.33 -23.38
N ALA A 28 7.87 5.78 -22.62
CA ALA A 28 7.99 5.47 -21.20
C ALA A 28 6.78 5.97 -20.40
N LYS A 29 6.28 7.19 -20.69
CA LYS A 29 5.03 7.71 -20.11
C LYS A 29 3.84 6.83 -20.48
N ALA A 30 3.72 6.44 -21.75
CA ALA A 30 2.64 5.60 -22.23
C ALA A 30 2.61 4.23 -21.55
N SER A 31 3.79 3.60 -21.44
CA SER A 31 3.97 2.32 -20.77
C SER A 31 3.63 2.44 -19.29
N ALA A 32 4.13 3.47 -18.60
CA ALA A 32 3.84 3.72 -17.19
C ALA A 32 2.34 3.90 -16.95
N ASP A 33 1.67 4.76 -17.72
CA ASP A 33 0.21 5.00 -17.62
C ASP A 33 -0.61 3.74 -17.94
N ALA A 34 -0.18 2.92 -18.90
CA ALA A 34 -0.86 1.67 -19.24
C ALA A 34 -0.66 0.58 -18.18
N SER A 35 0.48 0.60 -17.49
CA SER A 35 0.78 -0.31 -16.37
C SER A 35 0.23 0.18 -15.03
N PHE A 36 -0.49 1.30 -15.01
CA PHE A 36 -1.04 1.87 -13.79
C PHE A 36 -1.97 0.87 -13.10
N ARG A 37 -1.70 0.60 -11.83
CA ARG A 37 -2.54 -0.23 -10.97
C ARG A 37 -2.85 0.56 -9.71
N PRO A 38 -4.13 0.76 -9.37
CA PRO A 38 -4.50 1.34 -8.08
C PRO A 38 -3.94 0.50 -6.93
N SER A 39 -3.55 1.15 -5.84
CA SER A 39 -3.10 0.43 -4.65
C SER A 39 -4.27 -0.34 -4.02
N PRO A 40 -3.99 -1.45 -3.31
CA PRO A 40 -5.02 -2.17 -2.56
C PRO A 40 -5.74 -1.27 -1.56
N SER A 41 -5.04 -0.31 -0.95
CA SER A 41 -5.63 0.67 -0.02
C SER A 41 -6.68 1.55 -0.70
N LEU A 42 -6.46 1.93 -1.96
CA LEU A 42 -7.41 2.74 -2.73
C LEU A 42 -8.58 1.92 -3.26
N LEU A 43 -8.37 0.66 -3.64
CA LEU A 43 -9.47 -0.23 -4.03
C LEU A 43 -10.38 -0.56 -2.84
N ASN A 44 -9.81 -0.67 -1.63
CA ASN A 44 -10.57 -0.89 -0.39
C ASN A 44 -11.10 0.41 0.24
N ALA A 45 -10.91 1.58 -0.40
CA ALA A 45 -11.40 2.83 0.15
C ALA A 45 -12.93 2.86 0.17
N SER A 46 -13.51 3.50 1.18
CA SER A 46 -14.96 3.63 1.34
C SER A 46 -15.60 4.63 0.35
N SER A 47 -14.79 5.35 -0.42
CA SER A 47 -15.23 6.37 -1.38
C SER A 47 -14.56 6.17 -2.74
N ALA A 48 -15.37 6.22 -3.81
CA ALA A 48 -14.89 6.20 -5.18
C ALA A 48 -14.04 7.44 -5.52
N GLU A 49 -14.21 8.55 -4.80
CA GLU A 49 -13.49 9.80 -5.05
C GLU A 49 -11.98 9.67 -4.86
N ALA A 50 -11.55 8.81 -3.92
CA ALA A 50 -10.13 8.56 -3.69
C ALA A 50 -9.45 7.98 -4.94
N LEU A 51 -10.11 7.00 -5.58
CA LEU A 51 -9.64 6.39 -6.82
C LEU A 51 -9.66 7.39 -7.99
N MET A 52 -10.77 8.15 -8.12
CA MET A 52 -10.91 9.15 -9.17
C MET A 52 -9.85 10.24 -9.07
N SER A 53 -9.53 10.70 -7.85
CA SER A 53 -8.49 11.72 -7.62
C SER A 53 -7.12 11.28 -8.14
N GLN A 54 -6.79 9.99 -8.00
CA GLN A 54 -5.52 9.44 -8.48
C GLN A 54 -5.48 9.30 -10.00
N VAL A 55 -6.59 8.89 -10.62
CA VAL A 55 -6.70 8.76 -12.08
C VAL A 55 -6.68 10.13 -12.76
N ASP A 56 -7.48 11.07 -12.24
CA ASP A 56 -7.63 12.41 -12.79
C ASP A 56 -6.36 13.26 -12.60
N GLY A 57 -5.74 13.21 -11.42
CA GLY A 57 -4.59 14.04 -11.11
C GLY A 57 -4.89 15.55 -11.22
N PRO A 58 -3.91 16.40 -11.56
CA PRO A 58 -4.07 17.86 -11.50
C PRO A 58 -5.11 18.36 -12.51
N SER A 59 -6.01 19.25 -12.09
CA SER A 59 -7.10 19.78 -12.94
C SER A 59 -6.57 20.51 -14.17
N LEU A 60 -7.04 20.10 -15.36
CA LEU A 60 -6.61 20.68 -16.65
C LEU A 60 -7.01 22.15 -16.81
N GLY A 61 -8.07 22.59 -16.12
CA GLY A 61 -8.56 23.97 -16.15
C GLY A 61 -7.60 24.95 -15.47
N THR A 62 -7.03 24.55 -14.33
CA THR A 62 -6.08 25.36 -13.55
C THR A 62 -4.61 25.03 -13.85
N TYR A 63 -4.36 24.03 -14.70
CA TYR A 63 -3.00 23.60 -15.03
C TYR A 63 -2.29 24.62 -15.91
N GLU A 64 -1.22 25.22 -15.37
CA GLU A 64 -0.39 26.19 -16.10
C GLU A 64 0.78 25.54 -16.84
N GLY A 65 1.26 24.37 -16.39
CA GLY A 65 2.39 23.67 -16.99
C GLY A 65 3.73 24.43 -16.92
N LYS A 66 3.90 25.32 -15.93
CA LYS A 66 5.13 26.10 -15.77
C LYS A 66 6.27 25.23 -15.22
N GLU A 67 7.44 25.37 -15.80
CA GLU A 67 8.66 24.73 -15.31
C GLU A 67 9.05 25.30 -13.95
N SER A 68 9.51 24.44 -13.06
CA SER A 68 10.02 24.83 -11.74
C SER A 68 11.53 24.64 -11.70
N VAL A 69 12.27 25.69 -11.34
CA VAL A 69 13.74 25.66 -11.29
C VAL A 69 14.23 25.92 -9.87
N TYR A 70 15.01 25.01 -9.34
CA TYR A 70 15.59 25.06 -8.01
C TYR A 70 17.11 25.19 -8.14
N VAL A 71 17.68 26.26 -7.57
CA VAL A 71 19.11 26.57 -7.73
C VAL A 71 19.74 26.79 -6.36
N GLY A 72 20.84 26.09 -6.10
CA GLY A 72 21.76 26.39 -5.03
C GLY A 72 23.12 26.76 -5.62
N ARG A 73 23.65 27.94 -5.28
CA ARG A 73 24.97 28.38 -5.76
C ARG A 73 25.96 28.33 -4.60
N ALA A 74 27.04 27.59 -4.79
CA ALA A 74 28.12 27.48 -3.80
C ALA A 74 27.62 27.18 -2.37
N VAL A 75 26.73 26.20 -2.25
CA VAL A 75 26.17 25.72 -0.99
C VAL A 75 27.25 24.89 -0.27
N PRO A 76 27.69 25.31 0.93
CA PRO A 76 28.64 24.54 1.72
C PRO A 76 27.96 23.33 2.37
N VAL A 77 28.61 22.17 2.32
CA VAL A 77 28.23 20.95 3.02
C VAL A 77 29.36 20.61 4.00
N ALA A 78 29.09 20.83 5.30
CA ALA A 78 30.06 20.65 6.37
C ALA A 78 30.68 19.24 6.38
N ALA A 79 31.88 19.12 6.96
CA ALA A 79 32.48 17.82 7.25
C ALA A 79 31.58 17.00 8.19
N GLY A 80 31.32 15.74 7.87
CA GLY A 80 30.34 14.93 8.61
C GLY A 80 28.87 15.31 8.34
N GLY A 81 28.62 16.28 7.46
CA GLY A 81 27.30 16.85 7.24
C GLY A 81 26.55 16.28 6.04
N LYS A 82 25.27 16.63 5.94
CA LYS A 82 24.38 16.29 4.83
C LYS A 82 23.54 17.48 4.41
N LEU A 83 23.24 17.58 3.13
CA LEU A 83 22.30 18.53 2.55
C LEU A 83 21.19 17.76 1.85
N GLU A 84 19.95 18.08 2.18
CA GLU A 84 18.76 17.50 1.55
C GLU A 84 17.96 18.60 0.85
N VAL A 85 17.62 18.37 -0.42
CA VAL A 85 16.82 19.28 -1.23
C VAL A 85 15.53 18.55 -1.63
N PRO A 86 14.44 18.72 -0.85
CA PRO A 86 13.15 18.12 -1.14
C PRO A 86 12.42 18.93 -2.22
N ILE A 87 11.95 18.25 -3.27
CA ILE A 87 11.21 18.85 -4.38
C ILE A 87 9.89 18.10 -4.55
N GLN A 88 8.79 18.81 -4.34
CA GLN A 88 7.45 18.26 -4.56
C GLN A 88 7.10 18.29 -6.04
N VAL A 89 6.91 17.11 -6.64
CA VAL A 89 6.48 16.96 -8.02
C VAL A 89 5.01 16.58 -8.03
N THR A 90 4.15 17.57 -8.28
CA THR A 90 2.68 17.42 -8.23
C THR A 90 2.10 16.79 -9.50
N SER A 91 2.81 16.87 -10.62
CA SER A 91 2.30 16.45 -11.92
C SER A 91 2.94 15.13 -12.38
N PRO A 92 2.14 14.05 -12.52
CA PRO A 92 2.61 12.79 -13.09
C PRO A 92 3.22 12.98 -14.48
N GLY A 93 4.25 12.22 -14.83
CA GLY A 93 4.91 12.35 -16.13
C GLY A 93 5.79 13.60 -16.27
N SER A 94 6.15 14.27 -15.18
CA SER A 94 7.13 15.35 -15.21
C SER A 94 8.53 14.81 -15.47
N VAL A 95 9.35 15.56 -16.21
CA VAL A 95 10.76 15.25 -16.43
C VAL A 95 11.57 16.09 -15.44
N VAL A 96 12.42 15.43 -14.66
CA VAL A 96 13.34 16.11 -13.74
C VAL A 96 14.72 16.02 -14.35
N GLU A 97 15.27 17.18 -14.69
CA GLU A 97 16.66 17.35 -15.11
C GLU A 97 17.44 17.99 -13.97
N TYR A 98 18.62 17.46 -13.66
CA TYR A 98 19.48 18.05 -12.66
C TYR A 98 20.91 18.19 -13.16
N PHE A 99 21.53 19.26 -12.69
CA PHE A 99 22.90 19.64 -12.92
C PHE A 99 23.56 19.81 -11.57
N ILE A 100 24.68 19.11 -11.35
CA ILE A 100 25.44 19.12 -10.10
C ILE A 100 26.91 19.40 -10.42
N GLU A 101 27.46 20.45 -9.81
CA GLU A 101 28.85 20.85 -9.92
C GLU A 101 29.44 20.95 -8.52
N ILE A 102 30.55 20.25 -8.30
CA ILE A 102 31.26 20.21 -7.02
C ILE A 102 32.62 20.84 -7.26
N LYS A 103 32.92 21.92 -6.54
CA LYS A 103 34.15 22.70 -6.79
C LYS A 103 35.42 21.93 -6.42
N THR A 104 35.34 21.11 -5.37
CA THR A 104 36.49 20.42 -4.79
C THR A 104 36.04 19.13 -4.13
N TYR A 105 36.72 18.03 -4.49
CA TYR A 105 36.54 16.67 -3.96
C TYR A 105 35.20 16.01 -4.33
N ASP A 106 35.12 14.71 -4.07
CA ASP A 106 33.94 13.89 -4.33
C ASP A 106 32.83 14.13 -3.30
N LEU A 107 31.57 14.03 -3.69
CA LEU A 107 30.42 14.09 -2.76
C LEU A 107 29.52 12.89 -3.00
N ALA A 108 28.97 12.28 -1.96
CA ALA A 108 28.01 11.20 -2.14
C ALA A 108 26.67 11.80 -2.56
N VAL A 109 26.13 11.34 -3.68
CA VAL A 109 24.85 11.80 -4.22
C VAL A 109 23.89 10.64 -4.26
N SER A 110 22.70 10.82 -3.71
CA SER A 110 21.58 9.89 -3.85
C SER A 110 20.29 10.65 -4.15
N ILE A 111 19.38 10.00 -4.87
CA ILE A 111 18.08 10.57 -5.22
C ILE A 111 17.02 9.53 -4.90
N THR A 112 16.06 9.91 -4.07
CA THR A 112 14.92 9.07 -3.68
C THR A 112 13.61 9.75 -4.03
N ALA A 113 12.66 9.00 -4.56
CA ALA A 113 11.30 9.46 -4.80
C ALA A 113 10.37 8.81 -3.77
N GLU A 114 9.83 9.61 -2.88
CA GLU A 114 8.89 9.20 -1.83
C GLU A 114 7.45 9.39 -2.30
N ARG A 115 6.64 8.35 -2.09
CA ARG A 115 5.22 8.26 -2.46
C ARG A 115 4.46 7.68 -1.28
N ASP A 116 3.14 7.80 -1.30
CA ASP A 116 2.25 7.19 -0.30
C ASP A 116 2.44 5.66 -0.20
N GLU A 117 2.86 5.02 -1.29
CA GLU A 117 3.09 3.57 -1.38
C GLU A 117 4.53 3.15 -0.97
N GLY A 118 5.45 4.10 -0.77
CA GLY A 118 6.83 3.83 -0.35
C GLY A 118 7.90 4.69 -1.04
N VAL A 119 9.17 4.37 -0.75
CA VAL A 119 10.35 5.11 -1.25
C VAL A 119 11.02 4.34 -2.38
N THR A 120 11.12 4.95 -3.56
CA THR A 120 11.84 4.42 -4.72
C THR A 120 13.22 5.05 -4.82
N ILE A 121 14.27 4.23 -4.95
CA ILE A 121 15.62 4.73 -5.20
C ILE A 121 15.77 5.05 -6.69
N VAL A 122 15.78 6.34 -7.03
CA VAL A 122 16.00 6.82 -8.41
C VAL A 122 17.49 6.74 -8.75
N LYS A 123 18.35 7.12 -7.80
CA LYS A 123 19.80 7.00 -7.90
C LYS A 123 20.36 6.48 -6.60
N LYS A 124 21.03 5.33 -6.66
CA LYS A 124 21.75 4.75 -5.52
C LYS A 124 22.85 5.70 -5.06
N THR A 125 23.12 5.69 -3.76
CA THR A 125 24.22 6.47 -3.18
C THR A 125 25.53 6.09 -3.85
N SER A 126 26.14 7.07 -4.51
CA SER A 126 27.42 6.92 -5.20
C SER A 126 28.25 8.17 -4.99
N ARG A 127 29.55 8.01 -4.81
CA ARG A 127 30.48 9.14 -4.76
C ARG A 127 30.64 9.69 -6.17
N VAL A 128 30.41 10.98 -6.31
CA VAL A 128 30.51 11.71 -7.58
C VAL A 128 31.62 12.72 -7.43
N ASP A 129 32.62 12.60 -8.29
CA ASP A 129 33.60 13.65 -8.52
C ASP A 129 33.19 14.41 -9.79
N SER A 130 32.75 15.65 -9.63
CA SER A 130 32.41 16.53 -10.76
C SER A 130 33.40 17.69 -10.93
N THR A 131 34.62 17.54 -10.40
CA THR A 131 35.69 18.55 -10.52
C THR A 131 36.13 18.74 -11.98
N GLN A 132 36.00 17.69 -12.81
CA GLN A 132 36.38 17.72 -14.24
C GLN A 132 35.20 18.00 -15.18
N SER A 133 34.00 17.52 -14.85
CA SER A 133 32.79 17.81 -15.61
C SER A 133 31.55 17.76 -14.71
N PRO A 134 30.60 18.67 -14.89
CA PRO A 134 29.39 18.67 -14.10
C PRO A 134 28.54 17.45 -14.41
N LEU A 135 27.91 16.91 -13.37
CA LEU A 135 27.00 15.79 -13.49
C LEU A 135 25.64 16.30 -13.95
N THR A 136 25.30 16.02 -15.21
CA THR A 136 23.97 16.30 -15.78
C THR A 136 23.25 14.98 -16.04
N GLN A 137 22.09 14.78 -15.42
CA GLN A 137 21.22 13.64 -15.71
C GLN A 137 19.75 14.05 -15.68
N LYS A 138 18.92 13.24 -16.33
CA LYS A 138 17.47 13.42 -16.37
C LYS A 138 16.76 12.10 -16.08
N PHE A 139 15.60 12.19 -15.47
CA PHE A 139 14.72 11.03 -15.26
C PHE A 139 13.26 11.44 -15.34
N LEU A 140 12.41 10.45 -15.64
CA LEU A 140 10.97 10.60 -15.73
C LEU A 140 10.33 10.29 -14.37
N VAL A 141 9.51 11.21 -13.87
CA VAL A 141 8.58 10.93 -12.77
C VAL A 141 7.38 10.18 -13.34
N GLY A 142 7.05 9.05 -12.73
CA GLY A 142 6.03 8.12 -13.22
C GLY A 142 4.59 8.64 -13.09
N THR A 143 3.66 7.72 -12.82
CA THR A 143 2.21 7.96 -12.86
C THR A 143 1.62 8.63 -11.63
N VAL A 144 2.38 8.74 -10.54
CA VAL A 144 1.89 9.24 -9.25
C VAL A 144 2.72 10.45 -8.82
N PRO A 145 2.09 11.51 -8.27
CA PRO A 145 2.81 12.61 -7.63
C PRO A 145 3.76 12.09 -6.55
N CYS A 146 4.92 12.72 -6.39
CA CYS A 146 5.93 12.25 -5.44
C CYS A 146 6.78 13.39 -4.89
N LEU A 147 7.39 13.16 -3.73
CA LEU A 147 8.43 14.01 -3.18
C LEU A 147 9.79 13.47 -3.61
N VAL A 148 10.52 14.22 -4.43
CA VAL A 148 11.87 13.85 -4.87
C VAL A 148 12.88 14.50 -3.92
N ASN A 149 13.62 13.68 -3.19
CA ASN A 149 14.65 14.12 -2.27
C ASN A 149 16.04 13.91 -2.90
N PHE A 150 16.73 15.02 -3.18
CA PHE A 150 18.14 15.01 -3.54
C PHE A 150 18.95 15.08 -2.26
N LYS A 151 19.79 14.06 -2.02
CA LYS A 151 20.65 14.01 -0.85
C LYS A 151 22.11 14.09 -1.27
N PHE A 152 22.80 15.05 -0.67
CA PHE A 152 24.21 15.32 -0.84
C PHE A 152 24.91 15.06 0.48
N ASP A 153 25.68 14.00 0.54
CA ASP A 153 26.21 13.41 1.76
C ASP A 153 27.74 13.58 1.80
N ASN A 154 28.20 14.21 2.87
CA ASN A 154 29.60 14.44 3.20
C ASN A 154 30.02 13.76 4.52
N GLU A 155 29.25 12.77 5.00
CA GLU A 155 29.51 12.07 6.27
C GLU A 155 30.88 11.37 6.29
N PHE A 156 31.38 10.97 5.12
CA PHE A 156 32.69 10.33 4.99
C PHE A 156 33.89 11.29 5.08
N SER A 157 33.67 12.62 5.10
CA SER A 157 34.73 13.61 5.22
C SER A 157 34.86 14.09 6.66
N TRP A 158 36.00 13.84 7.30
CA TRP A 158 36.23 14.21 8.69
C TRP A 158 36.72 15.65 8.90
N MET A 159 37.32 16.26 7.88
CA MET A 159 37.97 17.58 8.01
C MET A 159 37.60 18.57 6.92
N ARG A 160 36.97 18.12 5.82
CA ARG A 160 36.80 18.95 4.62
C ARG A 160 35.33 19.24 4.35
N GLU A 161 34.99 20.51 4.41
CA GLU A 161 33.78 21.04 3.82
C GLU A 161 33.84 20.93 2.29
N LYS A 162 32.69 20.69 1.66
CA LYS A 162 32.54 20.62 0.21
C LYS A 162 31.58 21.68 -0.26
N VAL A 163 31.89 22.31 -1.39
CA VAL A 163 31.07 23.37 -1.97
C VAL A 163 30.37 22.84 -3.20
N LEU A 164 29.05 22.81 -3.13
CA LEU A 164 28.15 22.28 -4.15
C LEU A 164 27.40 23.41 -4.84
N SER A 165 27.32 23.37 -6.17
CA SER A 165 26.37 24.13 -6.95
C SER A 165 25.41 23.16 -7.64
N TYR A 166 24.11 23.42 -7.57
CA TYR A 166 23.11 22.58 -8.24
C TYR A 166 22.05 23.43 -8.94
N LYS A 167 21.52 22.89 -10.03
CA LYS A 167 20.33 23.38 -10.72
C LYS A 167 19.44 22.18 -11.03
N ILE A 168 18.22 22.18 -10.51
CA ILE A 168 17.23 21.14 -10.74
C ILE A 168 16.03 21.78 -11.44
N THR A 169 15.69 21.28 -12.62
CA THR A 169 14.56 21.74 -13.42
C THR A 169 13.51 20.64 -13.45
N VAL A 170 12.27 20.98 -13.07
CA VAL A 170 11.11 20.11 -13.21
C VAL A 170 10.26 20.64 -14.36
N THR A 171 10.24 19.92 -15.47
CA THR A 171 9.42 20.24 -16.64
C THR A 171 8.16 19.38 -16.60
N PRO A 172 6.99 19.98 -16.33
CA PRO A 172 5.75 19.22 -16.24
C PRO A 172 5.23 18.90 -17.66
N PRO A 173 4.39 17.87 -17.84
CA PRO A 173 3.91 17.46 -19.15
C PRO A 173 2.96 18.49 -19.80
N SER A 174 2.72 18.38 -21.11
CA SER A 174 1.68 19.19 -21.77
C SER A 174 0.27 18.77 -21.35
N LYS A 175 -0.72 19.66 -21.52
CA LYS A 175 -2.14 19.36 -21.26
C LYS A 175 -2.64 18.15 -22.04
N ASP A 176 -2.26 18.04 -23.31
CA ASP A 176 -2.66 16.91 -24.17
C ASP A 176 -2.05 15.59 -23.70
N SER A 177 -0.78 15.63 -23.23
CA SER A 177 -0.12 14.47 -22.63
C SER A 177 -0.82 14.04 -21.35
N LEU A 178 -1.25 14.99 -20.51
CA LEU A 178 -2.01 14.68 -19.29
C LEU A 178 -3.38 14.09 -19.61
N ALA A 179 -4.13 14.68 -20.55
CA ALA A 179 -5.44 14.19 -20.96
C ALA A 179 -5.36 12.76 -21.54
N SER A 180 -4.35 12.50 -22.37
CA SER A 180 -4.09 11.17 -22.92
C SER A 180 -3.69 10.17 -21.83
N GLY A 181 -2.85 10.60 -20.88
CA GLY A 181 -2.45 9.79 -19.73
C GLY A 181 -3.64 9.42 -18.82
N ARG A 182 -4.52 10.39 -18.51
CA ARG A 182 -5.77 10.15 -17.77
C ARG A 182 -6.61 9.04 -18.39
N ARG A 183 -6.80 9.07 -19.71
CA ARG A 183 -7.58 8.03 -20.44
C ARG A 183 -6.93 6.65 -20.33
N ARG A 184 -5.60 6.57 -20.43
CA ARG A 184 -4.85 5.30 -20.31
C ARG A 184 -4.93 4.75 -18.89
N ARG A 185 -4.71 5.60 -17.88
CA ARG A 185 -4.85 5.22 -16.47
C ARG A 185 -6.28 4.80 -16.15
N ALA A 186 -7.29 5.52 -16.64
CA ALA A 186 -8.69 5.14 -16.48
C ALA A 186 -8.97 3.75 -17.08
N LYS A 187 -8.47 3.48 -18.29
CA LYS A 187 -8.62 2.16 -18.93
C LYS A 187 -7.97 1.04 -18.10
N ALA A 188 -6.75 1.26 -17.61
CA ALA A 188 -6.06 0.29 -16.76
C ALA A 188 -6.77 0.10 -15.41
N CYS A 189 -7.28 1.19 -14.84
CA CYS A 189 -8.03 1.20 -13.59
C CYS A 189 -9.37 0.45 -13.70
N ILE A 190 -10.09 0.61 -14.82
CA ILE A 190 -11.34 -0.13 -15.07
C ILE A 190 -11.07 -1.63 -15.03
N GLN A 191 -10.01 -2.10 -15.70
CA GLN A 191 -9.66 -3.51 -15.68
C GLN A 191 -9.35 -4.00 -14.26
N ALA A 192 -8.59 -3.24 -13.47
CA ALA A 192 -8.29 -3.60 -12.09
C ALA A 192 -9.55 -3.65 -11.20
N VAL A 193 -10.48 -2.72 -11.39
CA VAL A 193 -11.76 -2.68 -10.66
C VAL A 193 -12.67 -3.84 -11.08
N GLU A 194 -12.73 -4.18 -12.37
CA GLU A 194 -13.51 -5.33 -12.85
C GLU A 194 -12.99 -6.65 -12.28
N ASP A 195 -11.67 -6.82 -12.20
CA ASP A 195 -11.04 -8.02 -11.63
C ASP A 195 -11.31 -8.11 -10.11
N ASP A 196 -11.20 -6.98 -9.39
CA ASP A 196 -11.51 -6.93 -7.96
C ASP A 196 -12.99 -7.20 -7.67
N MET A 197 -13.89 -6.61 -8.46
CA MET A 197 -15.34 -6.82 -8.37
C MET A 197 -15.70 -8.30 -8.54
N LYS A 198 -15.15 -8.97 -9.57
CA LYS A 198 -15.36 -10.42 -9.76
C LYS A 198 -14.86 -11.23 -8.57
N SER A 199 -13.70 -10.86 -8.00
CA SER A 199 -13.17 -11.54 -6.81
C SER A 199 -14.06 -11.31 -5.59
N ALA A 200 -14.57 -10.09 -5.40
CA ALA A 200 -15.48 -9.74 -4.33
C ALA A 200 -16.83 -10.48 -4.43
N GLU A 201 -17.40 -10.59 -5.63
CA GLU A 201 -18.62 -11.36 -5.90
C GLU A 201 -18.45 -12.84 -5.53
N GLN A 202 -17.35 -13.48 -5.95
CA GLN A 202 -17.04 -14.88 -5.61
C GLN A 202 -16.91 -15.08 -4.10
N ARG A 203 -16.24 -14.16 -3.40
CA ARG A 203 -16.10 -14.20 -1.93
C ARG A 203 -17.43 -13.99 -1.23
N LEU A 204 -18.27 -13.08 -1.72
CA LEU A 204 -19.60 -12.83 -1.19
C LEU A 204 -20.49 -14.07 -1.33
N GLU A 205 -20.45 -14.74 -2.48
CA GLU A 205 -21.20 -15.97 -2.70
C GLU A 205 -20.75 -17.07 -1.73
N ALA A 206 -19.44 -17.32 -1.62
CA ALA A 206 -18.89 -18.30 -0.69
C ALA A 206 -19.26 -17.99 0.78
N ALA A 207 -19.16 -16.73 1.19
CA ALA A 207 -19.56 -16.29 2.53
C ALA A 207 -21.06 -16.48 2.78
N THR A 208 -21.91 -16.25 1.76
CA THR A 208 -23.36 -16.45 1.84
C THR A 208 -23.71 -17.93 1.96
N GLN A 209 -23.07 -18.79 1.18
CA GLN A 209 -23.22 -20.24 1.27
C GLN A 209 -22.76 -20.77 2.65
N GLN A 210 -21.63 -20.28 3.16
CA GLN A 210 -21.17 -20.64 4.51
C GLN A 210 -22.14 -20.17 5.60
N LYS A 211 -22.65 -18.93 5.51
CA LYS A 211 -23.65 -18.39 6.44
C LYS A 211 -24.91 -19.25 6.46
N THR A 212 -25.43 -19.65 5.30
CA THR A 212 -26.63 -20.50 5.21
C THR A 212 -26.40 -21.90 5.76
N SER A 213 -25.23 -22.50 5.50
CA SER A 213 -24.84 -23.79 6.11
C SER A 213 -24.75 -23.71 7.64
N LEU A 214 -24.07 -22.69 8.17
CA LEU A 214 -23.98 -22.47 9.61
C LEU A 214 -25.34 -22.21 10.26
N ALA A 215 -26.22 -21.45 9.61
CA ALA A 215 -27.59 -21.22 10.10
C ALA A 215 -28.37 -22.54 10.22
N LYS A 216 -28.28 -23.44 9.23
CA LYS A 216 -28.89 -24.78 9.29
C LYS A 216 -28.33 -25.63 10.43
N ASN A 217 -27.02 -25.58 10.65
CA ASN A 217 -26.38 -26.31 11.75
C ASN A 217 -26.81 -25.78 13.13
N ILE A 218 -26.93 -24.46 13.28
CA ILE A 218 -27.47 -23.84 14.49
C ILE A 218 -28.90 -24.33 14.74
N GLU A 219 -29.76 -24.35 13.71
CA GLU A 219 -31.12 -24.86 13.84
C GLU A 219 -31.14 -26.34 14.28
N LYS A 220 -30.31 -27.20 13.66
CA LYS A 220 -30.21 -28.62 14.03
C LYS A 220 -29.76 -28.81 15.47
N LEU A 221 -28.68 -28.16 15.88
CA LEU A 221 -28.15 -28.26 17.24
C LEU A 221 -29.14 -27.71 18.27
N SER A 222 -29.91 -26.67 17.92
CA SER A 222 -30.95 -26.15 18.82
C SER A 222 -32.05 -27.19 19.10
N LYS A 223 -32.46 -27.97 18.10
CA LYS A 223 -33.43 -29.07 18.26
C LYS A 223 -32.85 -30.21 19.10
N GLU A 224 -31.62 -30.64 18.80
CA GLU A 224 -30.92 -31.69 19.57
C GLU A 224 -30.78 -31.28 21.06
N LEU A 225 -30.46 -30.01 21.33
CA LEU A 225 -30.35 -29.48 22.68
C LEU A 225 -31.71 -29.50 23.41
N GLU A 226 -32.80 -29.15 22.72
CA GLU A 226 -34.15 -29.23 23.28
C GLU A 226 -34.56 -30.68 23.62
N GLU A 227 -34.26 -31.64 22.73
CA GLU A 227 -34.50 -33.06 22.96
C GLU A 227 -33.71 -33.58 24.16
N LYS A 228 -32.41 -33.28 24.25
CA LYS A 228 -31.56 -33.67 25.39
C LYS A 228 -32.04 -33.05 26.70
N LYS A 229 -32.55 -31.82 26.68
CA LYS A 229 -33.19 -31.19 27.85
C LYS A 229 -34.43 -31.96 28.32
N LYS A 230 -35.29 -32.40 27.38
CA LYS A 230 -36.46 -33.23 27.71
C LYS A 230 -36.05 -34.58 28.30
N SER A 231 -35.05 -35.26 27.72
CA SER A 231 -34.52 -36.51 28.26
C SER A 231 -33.92 -36.32 29.66
N LEU A 232 -33.15 -35.25 29.89
CA LEU A 232 -32.56 -34.95 31.19
C LEU A 232 -33.64 -34.74 32.27
N GLN A 233 -34.71 -34.01 31.95
CA GLN A 233 -35.85 -33.86 32.86
C GLN A 233 -36.52 -35.20 33.17
N GLY A 234 -36.59 -36.12 32.21
CA GLY A 234 -37.08 -37.49 32.43
C GLY A 234 -36.21 -38.24 33.44
N CYS A 235 -34.89 -38.25 33.23
CA CYS A 235 -33.94 -38.90 34.14
C CYS A 235 -33.96 -38.27 35.55
N GLN A 236 -34.08 -36.95 35.66
CA GLN A 236 -34.20 -36.28 36.96
C GLN A 236 -35.45 -36.73 37.73
N LYS A 237 -36.60 -36.79 37.06
CA LYS A 237 -37.84 -37.29 37.67
C LYS A 237 -37.72 -38.75 38.11
N GLU A 238 -37.08 -39.59 37.30
CA GLU A 238 -36.83 -40.99 37.63
C GLU A 238 -35.86 -41.14 38.82
N GLU A 239 -34.78 -40.36 38.83
CA GLU A 239 -33.81 -40.32 39.93
C GLU A 239 -34.50 -39.93 41.24
N ASP A 240 -35.33 -38.89 41.23
CA ASP A 240 -36.08 -38.43 42.40
C ASP A 240 -37.07 -39.49 42.90
N TRP A 241 -37.78 -40.14 41.98
CA TRP A 241 -38.68 -41.25 42.32
C TRP A 241 -37.93 -42.43 42.94
N LEU A 242 -36.78 -42.81 42.36
CA LEU A 242 -35.94 -43.89 42.90
C LEU A 242 -35.40 -43.53 44.29
N LYS A 243 -34.95 -42.29 44.51
CA LYS A 243 -34.51 -41.80 45.83
C LYS A 243 -35.62 -41.93 46.87
N GLN A 244 -36.84 -41.49 46.55
CA GLN A 244 -38.01 -41.63 47.44
C GLN A 244 -38.31 -43.11 47.73
N ARG A 245 -38.27 -43.95 46.69
CA ARG A 245 -38.52 -45.39 46.83
C ARG A 245 -37.47 -46.09 47.69
N VAL A 246 -36.19 -45.76 47.53
CA VAL A 246 -35.10 -46.28 48.36
C VAL A 246 -35.27 -45.84 49.82
N ALA A 247 -35.63 -44.58 50.07
CA ALA A 247 -35.90 -44.10 51.42
C ALA A 247 -37.04 -44.88 52.10
N LEU A 248 -38.17 -45.03 51.40
CA LEU A 248 -39.31 -45.82 51.89
C LEU A 248 -38.92 -47.27 52.20
N ARG A 249 -38.12 -47.92 51.35
CA ARG A 249 -37.67 -49.31 51.58
C ARG A 249 -36.73 -49.42 52.77
N LYS A 250 -35.85 -48.43 53.00
CA LYS A 250 -35.02 -48.38 54.21
C LYS A 250 -35.87 -48.27 55.48
N ASP A 251 -36.91 -47.44 55.47
CA ASP A 251 -37.84 -47.30 56.60
C ASP A 251 -38.61 -48.60 56.87
N GLN A 252 -39.15 -49.22 55.81
CA GLN A 252 -39.83 -50.51 55.91
C GLN A 252 -38.90 -51.61 56.44
N GLN A 253 -37.66 -51.68 55.94
CA GLN A 253 -36.66 -52.62 56.43
C GLN A 253 -36.41 -52.40 57.92
N LYS A 254 -36.20 -51.15 58.36
CA LYS A 254 -35.99 -50.81 59.77
C LYS A 254 -37.16 -51.26 60.65
N LEU A 255 -38.40 -51.03 60.22
CA LEU A 255 -39.61 -51.45 60.95
C LEU A 255 -39.69 -52.99 61.06
N LEU A 256 -39.44 -53.70 59.95
CA LEU A 256 -39.46 -55.17 59.94
C LEU A 256 -38.35 -55.75 60.82
N THR A 257 -37.12 -55.23 60.74
CA THR A 257 -36.01 -55.64 61.61
C THR A 257 -36.36 -55.40 63.07
N THR A 258 -36.97 -54.26 63.40
CA THR A 258 -37.40 -53.94 64.78
C THR A 258 -38.45 -54.94 65.30
N ARG A 259 -39.43 -55.33 64.47
CA ARG A 259 -40.41 -56.37 64.84
C ARG A 259 -39.76 -57.74 65.04
N LEU A 260 -38.84 -58.10 64.16
CA LEU A 260 -38.13 -59.38 64.22
C LEU A 260 -37.27 -59.50 65.49
N THR A 261 -36.73 -58.39 66.01
CA THR A 261 -35.97 -58.36 67.26
C THR A 261 -36.82 -58.25 68.53
N ASN A 262 -37.93 -57.51 68.48
CA ASN A 262 -38.70 -57.16 69.69
C ASN A 262 -40.02 -57.94 69.84
N GLY A 263 -40.37 -58.80 68.88
CA GLY A 263 -41.69 -59.43 68.79
C GLY A 263 -42.76 -58.48 68.22
N TRP A 264 -43.93 -59.03 67.93
CA TRP A 264 -45.07 -58.21 67.51
C TRP A 264 -45.82 -57.66 68.73
N PRO A 265 -46.49 -56.50 68.62
CA PRO A 265 -47.21 -55.89 69.75
C PRO A 265 -48.32 -56.77 70.35
N ASP A 266 -48.84 -57.71 69.55
CA ASP A 266 -49.90 -58.66 69.88
C ASP A 266 -49.39 -60.07 70.24
N GLU A 267 -48.09 -60.33 70.07
CA GLU A 267 -47.43 -61.48 70.70
C GLU A 267 -47.30 -61.16 72.20
N GLY A 268 -48.31 -61.56 72.97
CA GLY A 268 -48.33 -61.38 74.42
C GLY A 268 -47.01 -61.81 75.06
N LYS A 269 -46.46 -60.93 75.91
CA LYS A 269 -45.34 -61.27 76.79
C LYS A 269 -45.71 -62.39 77.76
#